data_AF-G7WN71-F1
#
_entry.id   AF-G7WN71-F1
#
_cell.length_a   1.000
_cell.length_b   1.000
_cell.length_c   1.000
_cell.angle_alpha   90.00
_cell.angle_beta   90.00
_cell.angle_gamma   90.00
#
_symmetry.space_group_name_H-M   'P 1'
#
loop_
_entity.id
_entity.type
_entity.pdbx_description
1 polymer ?
#
loop_
_entity_poly.entity_id
_entity_poly.type
_entity_poly.pdbx_seq_one_letter_code
_entity_poly.pdbx_strand_id
1 'polypeptide(L)'
;MATSIVDKKIALEYYDMMSGDGTLEMDSTHVYSQEPNKLKRPIPNYNETDCQKNDSTYANLNFYENTKLTFAVKNAPLQGGKFINSKAFYGGIGANIQEMFSVNEMEKDQTVFFGSTKNSTIVHTVGLQTLNSFNGTWGTDASMHKIFYKDIKSHELFRGDFEVQKEIKFHENPVYEPRPCPCAGVDC
;
A
#
# COMPACT_ATOMS: atom_id res chain seq x y z
N MET A 1 15.58 -2.22 9.11
CA MET A 1 14.65 -3.37 9.09
C MET A 1 14.47 -3.82 7.64
N ALA A 2 14.34 -5.12 7.37
CA ALA A 2 14.05 -5.61 6.04
C ALA A 2 13.16 -6.86 6.11
N THR A 3 12.11 -6.89 5.29
CA THR A 3 11.18 -8.01 5.16
C THR A 3 11.03 -8.34 3.68
N SER A 4 11.03 -9.62 3.33
CA SER A 4 10.86 -10.09 1.95
C SER A 4 10.02 -11.36 1.91
N ILE A 5 9.12 -11.42 0.93
CA ILE A 5 8.26 -12.57 0.67
C ILE A 5 8.23 -12.80 -0.84
N VAL A 6 8.50 -14.03 -1.26
CA VAL A 6 8.29 -14.48 -2.64
C VAL A 6 7.47 -15.75 -2.59
N ASP A 7 6.19 -15.65 -2.97
CA ASP A 7 5.31 -16.81 -3.10
C ASP A 7 4.81 -16.95 -4.54
N LYS A 8 5.32 -17.98 -5.21
CA LYS A 8 4.98 -18.30 -6.60
C LYS A 8 3.58 -18.90 -6.76
N LYS A 9 3.01 -19.47 -5.70
CA LYS A 9 1.69 -20.13 -5.73
C LYS A 9 0.56 -19.09 -5.76
N ILE A 10 0.75 -17.95 -5.09
CA ILE A 10 -0.18 -16.82 -5.14
C ILE A 10 0.33 -15.65 -5.98
N ALA A 11 1.42 -15.85 -6.73
CA ALA A 11 2.04 -14.85 -7.60
C ALA A 11 2.42 -13.53 -6.92
N LEU A 12 2.84 -13.59 -5.66
CA LEU A 12 3.20 -12.42 -4.84
C LEU A 12 4.71 -12.30 -4.69
N GLU A 13 5.23 -11.10 -4.96
CA GLU A 13 6.54 -10.67 -4.50
C GLU A 13 6.39 -9.39 -3.68
N TYR A 14 6.96 -9.39 -2.49
CA TYR A 14 6.88 -8.30 -1.54
C TYR A 14 8.25 -8.05 -0.93
N TYR A 15 8.65 -6.79 -0.85
CA TYR A 15 9.87 -6.34 -0.20
C TYR A 15 9.58 -5.05 0.53
N ASP A 16 10.14 -4.93 1.72
CA ASP A 16 10.04 -3.74 2.53
C ASP A 16 11.35 -3.53 3.25
N MET A 17 11.90 -2.33 3.15
CA MET A 17 13.14 -1.99 3.82
C MET A 17 13.09 -0.55 4.30
N MET A 18 13.67 -0.35 5.48
CA MET A 18 13.88 0.98 6.03
C MET A 18 15.17 0.99 6.85
N SER A 19 15.90 2.09 6.78
CA SER A 19 17.15 2.33 7.48
C SER A 19 17.24 3.81 7.85
N GLY A 20 17.53 4.08 9.10
CA GLY A 20 17.67 5.43 9.63
C GLY A 20 18.24 5.37 11.04
N ASP A 21 18.80 6.48 11.48
CA ASP A 21 19.39 6.61 12.82
C ASP A 21 18.70 7.78 13.53
N GLY A 22 17.66 7.47 14.29
CA GLY A 22 16.77 8.46 14.92
C GLY A 22 15.78 7.82 15.87
N THR A 23 14.87 8.62 16.44
CA THR A 23 13.80 8.11 17.29
C THR A 23 12.70 7.54 16.41
N LEU A 24 12.47 6.23 16.51
CA LEU A 24 11.49 5.49 15.74
C LEU A 24 10.51 4.81 16.69
N GLU A 25 9.23 5.15 16.56
CA GLU A 25 8.13 4.37 17.12
C GLU A 25 7.38 3.70 15.96
N MET A 26 7.18 2.40 16.06
CA MET A 26 6.56 1.63 14.99
C MET A 26 5.68 0.53 15.56
N ASP A 27 4.42 0.51 15.12
CA ASP A 27 3.52 -0.61 15.27
C ASP A 27 3.25 -1.18 13.87
N SER A 28 3.57 -2.46 13.68
CA SER A 28 3.43 -3.09 12.37
C SER A 28 2.92 -4.51 12.49
N THR A 29 1.98 -4.85 11.62
CA THR A 29 1.38 -6.17 11.50
C THR A 29 1.59 -6.66 10.07
N HIS A 30 2.41 -7.69 9.91
CA HIS A 30 2.55 -8.42 8.64
C HIS A 30 1.94 -9.79 8.75
N VAL A 31 1.00 -10.10 7.87
CA VAL A 31 0.31 -11.38 7.88
C VAL A 31 0.09 -11.89 6.47
N TYR A 32 0.28 -13.19 6.33
CA TYR A 32 0.35 -13.86 5.06
C TYR A 32 -0.38 -15.19 5.14
N SER A 33 -1.14 -15.53 4.10
CA SER A 33 -1.78 -16.83 3.96
C SER A 33 -1.97 -17.20 2.49
N GLN A 34 -1.60 -18.43 2.13
CA GLN A 34 -1.99 -19.02 0.85
C GLN A 34 -3.51 -19.25 0.76
N GLU A 35 -4.16 -19.44 1.91
CA GLU A 35 -5.61 -19.61 2.03
C GLU A 35 -6.26 -18.31 2.55
N PRO A 36 -6.94 -17.51 1.71
CA PRO A 36 -7.40 -16.19 2.11
C PRO A 36 -8.50 -16.24 3.18
N ASN A 37 -9.27 -17.32 3.24
CA ASN A 37 -10.32 -17.54 4.24
C ASN A 37 -9.78 -17.62 5.67
N LYS A 38 -8.49 -17.90 5.83
CA LYS A 38 -7.82 -17.92 7.14
C LYS A 38 -7.32 -16.55 7.57
N LEU A 39 -7.35 -15.57 6.67
CA LEU A 39 -6.81 -14.24 6.88
C LEU A 39 -7.89 -13.19 6.58
N LYS A 40 -8.77 -12.99 7.56
CA LYS A 40 -9.81 -11.96 7.52
C LYS A 40 -9.28 -10.68 8.16
N ARG A 41 -9.13 -9.61 7.37
CA ARG A 41 -8.52 -8.34 7.81
C ARG A 41 -9.32 -7.12 7.39
N PRO A 42 -9.30 -6.05 8.20
CA PRO A 42 -9.97 -4.80 7.87
C PRO A 42 -9.22 -4.09 6.73
N ILE A 43 -9.91 -3.81 5.63
CA ILE A 43 -9.43 -2.85 4.63
C ILE A 43 -10.08 -1.50 4.94
N PRO A 44 -9.30 -0.43 5.11
CA PRO A 44 -9.85 0.91 5.25
C PRO A 44 -10.69 1.26 4.03
N ASN A 45 -11.91 1.75 4.27
CA ASN A 45 -12.78 2.30 3.24
C ASN A 45 -13.10 3.75 3.61
N TYR A 46 -12.95 4.65 2.65
CA TYR A 46 -13.36 6.04 2.80
C TYR A 46 -14.83 6.19 2.38
N ASN A 47 -15.62 6.91 3.18
CA ASN A 47 -16.98 7.23 2.80
C ASN A 47 -17.00 8.26 1.66
N GLU A 48 -17.89 8.06 0.68
CA GLU A 48 -18.11 8.99 -0.43
C GLU A 48 -18.80 10.30 0.02
N THR A 49 -19.59 10.28 1.12
CA THR A 49 -20.44 11.43 1.51
C THR A 49 -19.85 12.37 2.57
N ASP A 50 -19.00 11.89 3.49
CA ASP A 50 -18.46 12.71 4.60
C ASP A 50 -16.94 12.63 4.74
N CYS A 51 -16.27 11.87 3.86
CA CYS A 51 -14.82 11.72 3.84
C CYS A 51 -14.23 11.23 5.18
N GLN A 52 -15.07 10.66 6.05
CA GLN A 52 -14.62 10.01 7.26
C GLN A 52 -14.22 8.57 6.94
N LYS A 53 -13.21 8.06 7.67
CA LYS A 53 -12.86 6.64 7.65
C LYS A 53 -14.07 5.88 8.20
N ASN A 54 -14.79 5.19 7.32
CA ASN A 54 -15.88 4.32 7.74
C ASN A 54 -15.33 3.05 8.39
N ASP A 55 -16.25 2.33 9.06
CA ASP A 55 -16.01 1.00 9.62
C ASP A 55 -15.35 0.10 8.57
N SER A 56 -14.24 -0.52 8.95
CA SER A 56 -13.38 -1.21 8.00
C SER A 56 -14.09 -2.42 7.43
N THR A 57 -14.11 -2.59 6.10
CA THR A 57 -14.69 -3.79 5.52
C THR A 57 -13.72 -4.94 5.67
N TYR A 58 -14.15 -6.00 6.35
CA TYR A 58 -13.32 -7.19 6.51
C TYR A 58 -13.27 -7.97 5.19
N ALA A 59 -12.05 -8.14 4.68
CA ALA A 59 -11.75 -8.89 3.48
C ALA A 59 -10.97 -10.17 3.82
N ASN A 60 -11.24 -11.24 3.07
CA ASN A 60 -10.40 -12.44 3.05
C ASN A 60 -9.25 -12.17 2.10
N LEU A 61 -8.01 -12.17 2.60
CA LEU A 61 -6.83 -11.71 1.87
C LEU A 61 -5.73 -12.75 1.84
N ASN A 62 -4.88 -12.69 0.82
CA ASN A 62 -3.67 -13.52 0.80
C ASN A 62 -2.51 -12.86 1.54
N PHE A 63 -2.47 -11.53 1.53
CA PHE A 63 -1.47 -10.75 2.24
C PHE A 63 -2.10 -9.45 2.74
N TYR A 64 -1.71 -9.08 3.95
CA TYR A 64 -2.11 -7.84 4.59
C TYR A 64 -0.95 -7.32 5.44
N GLU A 65 -0.70 -6.04 5.29
CA GLU A 65 0.20 -5.28 6.14
C GLU A 65 -0.52 -4.02 6.62
N ASN A 66 -0.39 -3.73 7.90
CA ASN A 66 -0.64 -2.39 8.42
C ASN A 66 0.62 -1.92 9.16
N THR A 67 1.06 -0.71 8.85
CA THR A 67 2.23 -0.12 9.48
C THR A 67 1.87 1.30 9.90
N LYS A 68 1.97 1.54 11.21
CA LYS A 68 1.92 2.85 11.83
C LYS A 68 3.31 3.20 12.32
N LEU A 69 3.82 4.34 11.90
CA LEU A 69 5.20 4.74 12.15
C LEU A 69 5.26 6.22 12.44
N THR A 70 6.02 6.56 13.48
CA THR A 70 6.44 7.92 13.79
C THR A 70 7.95 7.95 13.85
N PHE A 71 8.55 8.87 13.10
CA PHE A 71 9.99 9.04 13.04
C PHE A 71 10.35 10.53 13.10
N ALA A 72 11.40 10.84 13.85
CA ALA A 72 11.98 12.19 13.87
C ALA A 72 13.49 12.12 14.12
N VAL A 73 14.25 12.93 13.37
CA VAL A 73 15.71 13.03 13.49
C VAL A 73 16.22 14.41 13.08
N LYS A 74 17.40 14.79 13.59
CA LYS A 74 18.08 16.04 13.22
C LYS A 74 19.16 15.89 12.14
N ASN A 75 19.79 14.72 11.99
CA ASN A 75 21.03 14.58 11.23
C ASN A 75 21.00 13.54 10.11
N ALA A 76 20.37 12.37 10.30
CA ALA A 76 20.40 11.25 9.35
C ALA A 76 18.98 10.79 8.99
N PRO A 77 18.50 11.03 7.75
CA PRO A 77 17.11 10.77 7.39
C PRO A 77 16.78 9.27 7.45
N LEU A 78 15.53 8.95 7.76
CA LEU A 78 14.97 7.64 7.52
C LEU A 78 14.78 7.46 6.02
N GLN A 79 15.49 6.48 5.46
CA GLN A 79 15.39 6.10 4.06
C GLN A 79 14.79 4.70 3.97
N GLY A 80 13.89 4.50 3.03
CA GLY A 80 13.24 3.23 2.88
C GLY A 80 12.36 3.16 1.65
N GLY A 81 11.72 2.02 1.51
CA GLY A 81 10.80 1.79 0.42
C GLY A 81 10.16 0.43 0.53
N LYS A 82 9.05 0.30 -0.18
CA LYS A 82 8.24 -0.89 -0.25
C LYS A 82 8.02 -1.24 -1.70
N PHE A 83 7.99 -2.52 -2.01
CA PHE A 83 7.66 -3.03 -3.32
C PHE A 83 6.70 -4.19 -3.17
N ILE A 84 5.56 -4.09 -3.84
CA ILE A 84 4.60 -5.19 -3.96
C ILE A 84 4.33 -5.44 -5.43
N ASN A 85 4.40 -6.70 -5.84
CA ASN A 85 4.30 -7.10 -7.24
C ASN A 85 3.49 -8.38 -7.37
N SER A 86 2.38 -8.28 -8.10
CA SER A 86 1.57 -9.39 -8.57
C SER A 86 2.08 -9.85 -9.92
N LYS A 87 2.93 -10.88 -9.93
CA LYS A 87 3.63 -11.32 -11.14
C LYS A 87 2.72 -12.07 -12.11
N ALA A 88 2.49 -11.49 -13.29
CA ALA A 88 1.73 -12.13 -14.37
C ALA A 88 2.28 -13.51 -14.77
N PHE A 89 3.61 -13.69 -14.75
CA PHE A 89 4.25 -14.97 -15.10
C PHE A 89 3.80 -16.14 -14.20
N TYR A 90 3.44 -15.86 -12.94
CA TYR A 90 2.94 -16.85 -11.99
C TYR A 90 1.40 -16.89 -11.90
N GLY A 91 0.69 -16.20 -12.80
CA GLY A 91 -0.78 -16.12 -12.80
C GLY A 91 -1.35 -14.95 -12.01
N GLY A 92 -0.53 -13.98 -11.61
CA GLY A 92 -0.98 -12.71 -11.02
C GLY A 92 -1.49 -11.70 -12.06
N ILE A 93 -1.82 -10.49 -11.63
CA ILE A 93 -2.44 -9.46 -12.49
C ILE A 93 -1.44 -8.59 -13.27
N GLY A 94 -0.14 -8.80 -13.10
CA GLY A 94 0.89 -7.98 -13.75
C GLY A 94 0.97 -6.56 -13.22
N ALA A 95 0.58 -6.35 -11.95
CA ALA A 95 0.59 -5.06 -11.30
C ALA A 95 1.70 -4.98 -10.26
N ASN A 96 2.35 -3.83 -10.16
CA ASN A 96 3.32 -3.51 -9.12
C ASN A 96 3.09 -2.12 -8.56
N ILE A 97 3.41 -1.97 -7.28
CA ILE A 97 3.42 -0.70 -6.56
C ILE A 97 4.74 -0.65 -5.81
N GLN A 98 5.49 0.42 -6.03
CA GLN A 98 6.72 0.75 -5.36
C GLN A 98 6.53 2.08 -4.62
N GLU A 99 6.92 2.10 -3.36
CA GLU A 99 7.00 3.29 -2.51
C GLU A 99 8.48 3.52 -2.19
N MET A 100 8.89 4.78 -2.13
CA MET A 100 10.23 5.17 -1.69
C MET A 100 10.19 6.48 -0.92
N PHE A 101 11.00 6.57 0.13
CA PHE A 101 11.06 7.77 0.97
C PHE A 101 12.44 8.01 1.55
N SER A 102 12.74 9.28 1.80
CA SER A 102 13.93 9.79 2.47
C SER A 102 13.51 11.02 3.26
N VAL A 103 13.28 10.86 4.56
CA VAL A 103 12.58 11.84 5.40
C VAL A 103 13.29 12.08 6.72
N ASN A 104 13.24 13.32 7.19
CA ASN A 104 13.76 13.70 8.51
C ASN A 104 12.68 13.54 9.59
N GLU A 105 11.42 13.77 9.22
CA GLU A 105 10.25 13.60 10.08
C GLU A 105 9.16 12.89 9.28
N MET A 106 8.47 11.93 9.88
CA MET A 106 7.35 11.23 9.25
C MET A 106 6.39 10.68 10.30
N GLU A 107 5.11 10.94 10.09
CA GLU A 107 3.99 10.18 10.64
C GLU A 107 3.30 9.44 9.50
N LYS A 108 3.14 8.13 9.63
CA LYS A 108 2.66 7.25 8.56
C LYS A 108 1.63 6.27 9.13
N ASP A 109 0.46 6.21 8.51
CA ASP A 109 -0.50 5.09 8.63
C ASP A 109 -0.72 4.51 7.24
N GLN A 110 -0.18 3.32 7.01
CA GLN A 110 -0.22 2.67 5.71
C GLN A 110 -0.79 1.26 5.83
N THR A 111 -1.68 0.93 4.89
CA THR A 111 -2.21 -0.41 4.70
C THR A 111 -1.86 -0.90 3.29
N VAL A 112 -1.26 -2.08 3.22
CA VAL A 112 -0.97 -2.78 1.96
C VAL A 112 -1.72 -4.09 1.96
N PHE A 113 -2.40 -4.42 0.87
CA PHE A 113 -3.17 -5.64 0.79
C PHE A 113 -3.09 -6.29 -0.58
N PHE A 114 -3.23 -7.61 -0.58
CA PHE A 114 -3.22 -8.40 -1.79
C PHE A 114 -4.14 -9.61 -1.67
N GLY A 115 -4.93 -9.83 -2.72
CA GLY A 115 -5.80 -10.98 -2.88
C GLY A 115 -5.64 -11.55 -4.28
N SER A 116 -5.30 -12.83 -4.39
CA SER A 116 -5.06 -13.48 -5.69
C SER A 116 -5.88 -14.73 -5.94
N THR A 117 -6.49 -15.30 -4.92
CA THR A 117 -7.14 -16.61 -5.05
C THR A 117 -8.66 -16.45 -5.14
N LYS A 118 -9.35 -17.41 -5.76
CA LYS A 118 -10.83 -17.37 -5.94
C LYS A 118 -11.63 -17.22 -4.64
N ASN A 119 -11.05 -17.60 -3.51
CA ASN A 119 -11.68 -17.51 -2.19
C ASN A 119 -11.39 -16.17 -1.49
N SER A 120 -10.60 -15.29 -2.11
CA SER A 120 -10.42 -13.90 -1.66
C SER A 120 -11.71 -13.12 -1.92
N THR A 121 -12.09 -12.24 -1.00
CA THR A 121 -13.22 -11.32 -1.26
C THR A 121 -12.85 -10.26 -2.30
N ILE A 122 -11.55 -9.95 -2.43
CA ILE A 122 -10.99 -9.11 -3.49
C ILE A 122 -10.04 -9.95 -4.33
N VAL A 123 -10.58 -10.61 -5.35
CA VAL A 123 -9.79 -11.51 -6.22
C VAL A 123 -8.91 -10.66 -7.13
N HIS A 124 -7.67 -11.10 -7.38
CA HIS A 124 -6.78 -10.46 -8.36
C HIS A 124 -6.65 -8.95 -8.16
N THR A 125 -6.31 -8.57 -6.91
CA THR A 125 -6.20 -7.17 -6.46
C THR A 125 -4.90 -6.95 -5.72
N VAL A 126 -4.24 -5.83 -6.01
CA VAL A 126 -3.18 -5.27 -5.17
C VAL A 126 -3.54 -3.83 -4.81
N GLY A 127 -3.33 -3.46 -3.55
CA GLY A 127 -3.66 -2.13 -3.07
C GLY A 127 -2.67 -1.60 -2.04
N LEU A 128 -2.51 -0.27 -2.08
CA LEU A 128 -1.77 0.55 -1.16
C LEU A 128 -2.68 1.71 -0.76
N GLN A 129 -2.91 1.88 0.52
CA GLN A 129 -3.57 3.06 1.09
C GLN A 129 -2.62 3.66 2.12
N THR A 130 -2.38 4.96 2.03
CA THR A 130 -1.42 5.65 2.88
C THR A 130 -1.95 7.01 3.29
N LEU A 131 -1.72 7.35 4.56
CA LEU A 131 -1.86 8.68 5.12
C LEU A 131 -0.52 9.03 5.74
N ASN A 132 0.20 9.96 5.11
CA ASN A 132 1.56 10.34 5.50
C ASN A 132 1.62 11.85 5.76
N SER A 133 2.20 12.25 6.87
CA SER A 133 2.74 13.60 7.08
C SER A 133 4.26 13.48 7.15
N PHE A 134 5.00 14.24 6.35
CA PHE A 134 6.46 14.11 6.31
C PHE A 134 7.20 15.40 5.92
N ASN A 135 8.43 15.51 6.44
CA ASN A 135 9.46 16.45 5.97
C ASN A 135 10.54 15.66 5.22
N GLY A 136 10.66 15.87 3.91
CA GLY A 136 11.69 15.24 3.10
C GLY A 136 11.18 14.89 1.71
N THR A 137 11.51 13.69 1.22
CA THR A 137 11.06 13.19 -0.08
C THR A 137 10.27 11.91 0.08
N TRP A 138 9.13 11.81 -0.57
CA TRP A 138 8.31 10.60 -0.64
C TRP A 138 7.76 10.46 -2.06
N GLY A 139 7.72 9.23 -2.58
CA GLY A 139 7.24 8.98 -3.93
C GLY A 139 6.71 7.57 -4.11
N THR A 140 5.92 7.42 -5.16
CA THR A 140 5.35 6.13 -5.57
C THR A 140 5.45 5.93 -7.07
N ASP A 141 5.80 4.71 -7.45
CA ASP A 141 5.75 4.20 -8.81
C ASP A 141 4.75 3.04 -8.85
N ALA A 142 3.74 3.15 -9.69
CA ALA A 142 2.68 2.16 -9.78
C ALA A 142 2.43 1.80 -11.24
N SER A 143 2.40 0.52 -11.57
CA SER A 143 2.09 0.10 -12.94
C SER A 143 1.32 -1.21 -13.00
N MET A 144 0.51 -1.36 -14.05
CA MET A 144 -0.19 -2.60 -14.37
C MET A 144 -0.09 -2.85 -15.87
N HIS A 145 0.48 -3.99 -16.24
CA HIS A 145 0.63 -4.39 -17.64
C HIS A 145 -0.12 -5.70 -17.91
N LYS A 146 -1.04 -5.65 -18.87
CA LYS A 146 -1.77 -6.82 -19.37
C LYS A 146 -1.61 -6.90 -20.88
N ILE A 147 -0.89 -7.92 -21.33
CA ILE A 147 -0.50 -8.13 -22.73
C ILE A 147 -1.74 -8.08 -23.63
N PHE A 148 -1.75 -7.20 -24.64
CA PHE A 148 -2.86 -6.96 -25.58
C PHE A 148 -4.14 -6.31 -25.01
N TYR A 149 -4.18 -5.92 -23.73
CA TYR A 149 -5.36 -5.33 -23.11
C TYR A 149 -5.13 -3.91 -22.60
N LYS A 150 -4.12 -3.70 -21.75
CA LYS A 150 -3.98 -2.44 -21.01
C LYS A 150 -2.56 -2.25 -20.47
N ASP A 151 -2.08 -1.01 -20.52
CA ASP A 151 -0.89 -0.55 -19.79
C ASP A 151 -1.30 0.68 -18.96
N ILE A 152 -1.01 0.66 -17.66
CA ILE A 152 -1.26 1.76 -16.73
C ILE A 152 0.05 2.04 -16.01
N LYS A 153 0.43 3.32 -15.94
CA LYS A 153 1.60 3.79 -15.19
C LYS A 153 1.24 5.08 -14.47
N SER A 154 1.67 5.19 -13.23
CA SER A 154 1.62 6.40 -12.42
C SER A 154 2.95 6.56 -11.69
N HIS A 155 3.49 7.77 -11.73
CA HIS A 155 4.70 8.17 -11.03
C HIS A 155 4.41 9.47 -10.31
N GLU A 156 4.67 9.50 -9.01
CA GLU A 156 4.50 10.68 -8.18
C GLU A 156 5.67 10.83 -7.23
N LEU A 157 6.13 12.06 -7.06
CA LEU A 157 7.24 12.43 -6.19
C LEU A 157 6.94 13.77 -5.52
N PHE A 158 6.98 13.78 -4.20
CA PHE A 158 6.74 14.95 -3.36
C PHE A 158 8.01 15.26 -2.57
N ARG A 159 8.37 16.54 -2.49
CA ARG A 159 9.58 16.98 -1.79
C ARG A 159 9.35 18.28 -1.02
N GLY A 160 9.45 18.22 0.30
CA GLY A 160 9.22 19.33 1.21
C GLY A 160 8.47 18.85 2.44
N ASP A 161 7.63 19.72 2.99
CA ASP A 161 6.70 19.44 4.07
C ASP A 161 5.32 19.18 3.48
N PHE A 162 4.85 17.94 3.55
CA PHE A 162 3.61 17.52 2.91
C PHE A 162 2.79 16.61 3.82
N GLU A 163 1.47 16.78 3.71
CA GLU A 163 0.48 15.82 4.13
C GLU A 163 -0.13 15.20 2.89
N VAL A 164 -0.01 13.88 2.76
CA VAL A 164 -0.45 13.12 1.59
C VAL A 164 -1.38 12.01 2.05
N GLN A 165 -2.58 12.01 1.50
CA GLN A 165 -3.49 10.89 1.54
C GLN A 165 -3.59 10.30 0.14
N LYS A 166 -3.32 9.01 0.01
CA LYS A 166 -3.33 8.35 -1.29
C LYS A 166 -3.85 6.92 -1.21
N GLU A 167 -4.63 6.57 -2.22
CA GLU A 167 -5.03 5.20 -2.51
C GLU A 167 -4.58 4.81 -3.93
N ILE A 168 -3.86 3.71 -4.03
CA ILE A 168 -3.48 3.07 -5.30
C ILE A 168 -4.04 1.66 -5.24
N LYS A 169 -4.91 1.31 -6.19
CA LYS A 169 -5.51 -0.01 -6.27
C LYS A 169 -5.59 -0.47 -7.70
N PHE A 170 -5.01 -1.63 -7.98
CA PHE A 170 -5.15 -2.33 -9.26
C PHE A 170 -5.99 -3.57 -9.08
N HIS A 171 -6.95 -3.74 -9.97
CA HIS A 171 -7.88 -4.85 -9.97
C HIS A 171 -8.08 -5.32 -11.41
N GLU A 172 -8.14 -6.65 -11.62
CA GLU A 172 -8.27 -7.20 -12.99
C GLU A 172 -9.63 -6.91 -13.64
N ASN A 173 -10.73 -7.04 -12.88
CA ASN A 173 -12.10 -6.77 -13.33
C ASN A 173 -12.81 -5.75 -12.42
N PRO A 174 -12.68 -4.44 -12.67
CA PRO A 174 -13.10 -3.41 -11.72
C PRO A 174 -14.57 -3.56 -11.35
N VAL A 175 -14.83 -3.84 -10.07
CA VAL A 175 -16.16 -3.74 -9.48
C VAL A 175 -16.44 -2.26 -9.22
N TYR A 176 -17.71 -1.85 -9.24
CA TYR A 176 -18.05 -0.50 -8.83
C TYR A 176 -17.54 -0.25 -7.39
N GLU A 177 -16.71 0.78 -7.24
CA GLU A 177 -16.22 1.25 -5.96
C GLU A 177 -16.73 2.69 -5.75
N PRO A 178 -17.23 3.03 -4.55
CA PRO A 178 -17.54 4.40 -4.20
C PRO A 178 -16.29 5.27 -4.44
N ARG A 179 -16.45 6.46 -5.03
CA ARG A 179 -15.29 7.30 -5.37
C ARG A 179 -14.54 7.72 -4.09
N PRO A 180 -13.20 7.62 -4.06
CA PRO A 180 -12.43 8.19 -2.96
C PRO A 180 -12.59 9.71 -2.94
N CYS A 181 -12.78 10.25 -1.73
CA CYS A 181 -12.99 11.67 -1.49
C CYS A 181 -11.78 12.52 -1.96
N PRO A 182 -12.00 13.59 -2.74
CA PRO A 182 -10.92 14.48 -3.18
C PRO A 182 -10.35 15.40 -2.07
N CYS A 183 -11.00 15.51 -0.91
CA CYS A 183 -10.69 16.47 0.17
C CYS A 183 -10.60 15.83 1.58
N ALA A 184 -10.15 14.58 1.72
CA ALA A 184 -10.22 13.87 3.00
C ALA A 184 -9.08 14.21 4.01
N GLY A 185 -8.70 15.48 4.14
CA GLY A 185 -7.76 15.90 5.20
C GLY A 185 -7.08 17.26 5.04
N VAL A 186 -7.16 17.89 3.87
CA VAL A 186 -6.62 19.24 3.65
C VAL A 186 -7.79 20.19 3.47
N ASP A 187 -7.81 21.28 4.22
CA ASP A 187 -8.83 22.33 4.23
C ASP A 187 -9.32 22.62 2.79
N CYS A 188 -10.57 22.22 2.55
CA CYS A 188 -11.42 22.70 1.48
C CYS A 188 -12.45 23.64 2.18
#